data_AF-A0A925VFY8-F1
#
_entry.id   AF-A0A925VFY8-F1
#
_cell.length_a   1.000
_cell.length_b   1.000
_cell.length_c   1.000
_cell.angle_alpha   90.00
_cell.angle_beta   90.00
_cell.angle_gamma   90.00
#
_symmetry.space_group_name_H-M   'P 1'
#
loop_
_entity.id
_entity.type
_entity.pdbx_description
1 polymer ?
#
loop_
_entity_poly.entity_id
_entity_poly.type
_entity_poly.pdbx_seq_one_letter_code
_entity_poly.pdbx_strand_id
1 'polypeptide(L)' 'MSHTITRVAVIGAGTMGAAIAGLVASAGLPVTLLDAPPQEL' A
#
# COMPACT_ATOMS: atom_id res chain seq x y z
N MET A 1 11.83 20.00 -9.87
CA MET A 1 10.96 20.10 -8.68
C MET A 1 10.79 18.70 -8.12
N SER A 2 11.08 18.48 -6.83
CA SER A 2 10.69 17.23 -6.16
C SER A 2 9.41 17.46 -5.37
N HIS A 3 8.49 16.52 -5.44
CA HIS A 3 7.30 16.51 -4.58
C HIS A 3 7.58 15.64 -3.37
N THR A 4 7.30 16.16 -2.17
CA THR A 4 7.43 15.38 -0.94
C THR A 4 6.23 14.47 -0.81
N ILE A 5 6.47 13.17 -0.70
CA ILE A 5 5.43 12.18 -0.46
C ILE A 5 5.12 12.15 1.04
N THR A 6 3.87 12.41 1.42
CA THR A 6 3.42 12.46 2.82
C THR A 6 2.46 11.33 3.19
N ARG A 7 1.84 10.67 2.21
CA ARG A 7 1.10 9.41 2.36
C ARG A 7 1.23 8.56 1.11
N VAL A 8 1.01 7.26 1.27
CA VAL A 8 0.99 6.31 0.16
C VAL A 8 -0.30 5.51 0.19
N ALA A 9 -0.81 5.14 -0.98
CA ALA A 9 -1.85 4.13 -1.12
C ALA A 9 -1.33 3.00 -2.01
N VAL A 10 -1.57 1.76 -1.59
CA VAL A 10 -1.26 0.54 -2.36
C VAL A 10 -2.58 -0.11 -2.73
N ILE A 11 -2.77 -0.38 -4.02
CA ILE A 11 -3.96 -1.04 -4.56
C ILE A 11 -3.63 -2.51 -4.83
N GLY A 12 -4.41 -3.41 -4.23
CA GLY A 12 -4.18 -4.85 -4.20
C GLY A 12 -3.47 -5.28 -2.91
N ALA A 13 -4.08 -6.20 -2.16
CA ALA A 13 -3.59 -6.77 -0.91
C ALA A 13 -3.05 -8.21 -1.08
N GLY A 14 -2.76 -8.61 -2.32
CA GLY A 14 -1.97 -9.80 -2.60
C GLY A 14 -0.54 -9.71 -2.03
N THR A 15 0.24 -10.77 -2.18
CA THR A 15 1.58 -10.91 -1.58
C THR A 15 2.50 -9.71 -1.84
N MET A 16 2.55 -9.23 -3.08
CA MET A 16 3.38 -8.08 -3.44
C MET A 16 2.85 -6.77 -2.84
N GLY A 17 1.54 -6.54 -2.89
CA GLY A 17 0.93 -5.31 -2.38
C GLY A 17 1.08 -5.19 -0.85
N ALA A 18 0.89 -6.29 -0.13
CA ALA A 18 1.15 -6.35 1.30
C ALA A 18 2.64 -6.08 1.63
N ALA A 19 3.58 -6.65 0.87
CA ALA A 19 5.01 -6.41 1.08
C ALA A 19 5.42 -4.96 0.81
N ILE A 20 4.90 -4.35 -0.25
CA ILE A 20 5.12 -2.93 -0.58
C ILE A 20 4.56 -2.05 0.53
N ALA A 21 3.31 -2.28 0.95
CA ALA A 21 2.70 -1.51 2.03
C ALA A 21 3.47 -1.65 3.34
N GLY A 22 3.92 -2.86 3.68
CA GLY A 22 4.76 -3.12 4.84
C GLY A 22 6.08 -2.34 4.81
N LEU A 23 6.76 -2.32 3.66
CA LEU A 23 8.00 -1.55 3.50
C LEU A 23 7.74 -0.04 3.67
N VAL A 24 6.69 0.48 3.05
CA VAL A 24 6.32 1.90 3.18
C VAL A 24 5.99 2.26 4.63
N ALA A 25 5.23 1.41 5.33
CA ALA A 25 4.96 1.58 6.75
C ALA A 25 6.25 1.55 7.60
N SER A 26 7.19 0.64 7.28
CA SER A 26 8.48 0.56 7.97
C SER A 26 9.36 1.79 7.75
N ALA A 27 9.18 2.49 6.64
CA ALA A 27 9.83 3.77 6.35
C ALA A 27 9.18 4.95 7.09
N GLY A 28 8.17 4.70 7.93
CA GLY A 28 7.48 5.70 8.74
C GLY A 28 6.41 6.50 8.00
N LEU A 29 6.04 6.09 6.79
CA LEU A 29 5.00 6.76 6.01
C LEU A 29 3.62 6.14 6.28
N PRO A 30 2.57 6.96 6.50
CA PRO A 30 1.20 6.47 6.52
C PRO A 30 0.84 5.81 5.19
N VAL A 31 0.39 4.55 5.26
CA VAL A 31 0.00 3.76 4.09
C VAL A 31 -1.43 3.26 4.20
N THR A 32 -2.20 3.38 3.11
CA THR A 32 -3.51 2.75 2.96
C THR A 32 -3.36 1.56 2.01
N LEU A 33 -3.66 0.35 2.48
CA LEU A 33 -3.75 -0.85 1.64
C LEU A 33 -5.22 -1.08 1.28
N LEU A 34 -5.58 -0.93 0.01
CA LEU A 34 -6.95 -1.08 -0.49
C LEU A 34 -7.01 -2.29 -1.43
N ASP A 35 -7.97 -3.18 -1.20
CA ASP A 35 -8.28 -4.27 -2.11
C ASP A 35 -9.78 -4.50 -2.22
N ALA A 36 -10.21 -5.10 -3.33
CA ALA A 36 -11.57 -5.58 -3.50
C ALA A 36 -11.65 -7.03 -3.03
N PRO A 37 -12.74 -7.45 -2.36
CA PRO A 37 -12.95 -8.85 -2.07
C PRO A 37 -13.08 -9.65 -3.39
N PRO A 38 -12.65 -10.92 -3.42
CA PRO A 38 -12.87 -11.77 -4.58
C PRO A 38 -14.38 -11.95 -4.82
N GLN A 39 -14.76 -12.10 -6.09
CA GLN A 39 -16.18 -12.28 -6.47
C GLN A 39 -16.72 -13.63 -6.01
N GLU A 40 -15.85 -14.65 -5.93
CA GLU A 40 -16.15 -16.02 -5.54
C GLU A 40 -14.96 -16.59 -4.74
N LEU A 41 -15.22 -17.53 -3.82
CA LEU A 41 -14.19 -18.17 -2.98
C LEU A 41 -13.60 -19.43 -3.63
#